data_AF-U5MSS8-F1
#
_entry.id   AF-U5MSS8-F1
#
_cell.length_a   1.000
_cell.length_b   1.000
_cell.length_c   1.000
_cell.angle_alpha   90.00
_cell.angle_beta   90.00
_cell.angle_gamma   90.00
#
_symmetry.space_group_name_H-M   'P 1'
#
loop_
_entity.id
_entity.type
_entity.pdbx_description
1 polymer ?
#
loop_
_entity_poly.entity_id
_entity_poly.type
_entity_poly.pdbx_seq_one_letter_code
_entity_poly.pdbx_strand_id
1 'polypeptide(L)'
;MAKVWEIVLAILTSIGGIGGLIIIIVKFSSNIIAKRLEEKYKLTLNEELEKYKSILNNKTYISKTKFDTEFSIYRELSKAYSEAVKDISILIPSGMAKYPVDEEKRKEYENKLYKTAFSSIVKAQDTLSENVPFISCEMYEQYNEILKLCQIQINVFEDRWNVYYLASQEEKESFSMNDYNRTSEINQKFKKLNENIREYLSTLDVLD
;
A
#
# COMPACT_ATOMS: atom_id res chain seq x y z
N MET A 1 7.04 1.31 66.45
CA MET A 1 6.20 0.12 66.69
C MET A 1 5.80 -0.06 68.16
N ALA A 2 6.68 0.21 69.14
CA ALA A 2 6.37 0.08 70.58
C ALA A 2 5.19 0.96 71.08
N LYS A 3 5.10 2.22 70.66
CA LYS A 3 4.04 3.15 71.11
C LYS A 3 2.61 2.79 70.66
N VAL A 4 2.47 2.11 69.52
CA VAL A 4 1.15 1.68 69.02
C VAL A 4 0.63 0.50 69.83
N TRP A 5 1.53 -0.37 70.28
CA TRP A 5 1.18 -1.54 71.08
C TRP A 5 0.73 -1.17 72.50
N GLU A 6 1.34 -0.15 73.11
CA GLU A 6 0.93 0.38 74.41
C GLU A 6 -0.48 1.01 74.39
N ILE A 7 -0.83 1.73 73.31
CA ILE A 7 -2.15 2.35 73.15
C ILE A 7 -3.23 1.26 72.96
N VAL A 8 -2.93 0.20 72.22
CA VAL A 8 -3.84 -0.94 72.02
C VAL A 8 -4.06 -1.72 73.32
N LEU A 9 -3.01 -1.91 74.14
CA LEU A 9 -3.13 -2.59 75.44
C LEU A 9 -4.00 -1.80 76.43
N ALA A 10 -3.85 -0.47 76.48
CA ALA A 10 -4.60 0.39 77.41
C ALA A 10 -6.11 0.44 77.12
N ILE A 11 -6.52 0.30 75.85
CA ILE A 11 -7.93 0.23 75.43
C ILE A 11 -8.53 -1.15 75.77
N LEU A 12 -7.74 -2.22 75.70
CA LEU A 12 -8.16 -3.59 76.04
C LEU A 12 -8.35 -3.82 77.54
N THR A 13 -7.55 -3.17 78.39
CA THR A 13 -7.65 -3.31 79.85
C THR A 13 -8.75 -2.46 80.48
N SER A 14 -9.20 -1.38 79.81
CA SER A 14 -10.21 -0.45 80.33
C SER A 14 -11.66 -0.82 79.97
N ILE A 15 -11.87 -1.71 79.01
CA ILE A 15 -13.20 -2.11 78.54
C ILE A 15 -13.28 -3.63 78.43
N GLY A 16 -13.63 -4.30 79.54
CA GLY A 16 -13.79 -5.75 79.61
C GLY A 16 -14.65 -6.30 78.46
N GLY A 17 -14.16 -7.33 77.76
CA GLY A 17 -14.87 -8.09 76.70
C GLY A 17 -15.14 -7.33 75.38
N ILE A 18 -15.45 -6.03 75.44
CA ILE A 18 -15.85 -5.20 74.29
C ILE A 18 -14.63 -4.76 73.47
N GLY A 19 -13.44 -4.66 74.07
CA GLY A 19 -12.20 -4.36 73.34
C GLY A 19 -11.85 -5.41 72.26
N GLY A 20 -12.16 -6.68 72.50
CA GLY A 20 -12.00 -7.75 71.51
C GLY A 20 -12.96 -7.61 70.32
N LEU A 21 -14.22 -7.22 70.58
CA LEU A 21 -15.22 -6.94 69.54
C LEU A 21 -14.79 -5.76 68.67
N ILE A 22 -14.25 -4.69 69.25
CA ILE A 22 -13.76 -3.52 68.49
C ILE A 22 -12.59 -3.89 67.58
N ILE A 23 -11.61 -4.68 68.06
CA ILE A 23 -10.48 -5.12 67.23
C ILE A 23 -10.95 -6.03 66.09
N ILE A 24 -11.89 -6.93 66.36
CA ILE A 24 -12.49 -7.80 65.33
C ILE A 24 -13.22 -6.96 64.28
N ILE A 25 -14.05 -5.99 64.70
CA ILE A 25 -14.76 -5.08 63.79
C ILE A 25 -13.77 -4.28 62.96
N VAL A 26 -12.73 -3.69 63.56
CA VAL A 26 -11.71 -2.92 62.83
C VAL A 26 -10.95 -3.80 61.83
N LYS A 27 -10.57 -5.03 62.20
CA LYS A 27 -9.93 -5.98 61.27
C LYS A 27 -10.86 -6.38 60.13
N PHE A 28 -12.13 -6.65 60.43
CA PHE A 28 -13.13 -7.07 59.44
C PHE A 28 -13.47 -5.93 58.48
N SER A 29 -13.70 -4.72 59.01
CA SER A 29 -13.91 -3.50 58.24
C SER A 29 -12.69 -3.15 57.39
N SER A 30 -11.46 -3.27 57.92
CA SER A 30 -10.24 -3.01 57.15
C SER A 30 -10.03 -4.02 56.03
N ASN A 31 -10.27 -5.31 56.26
CA ASN A 31 -10.21 -6.34 55.20
C ASN A 31 -11.29 -6.14 54.13
N ILE A 32 -12.50 -5.72 54.50
CA ILE A 32 -13.57 -5.40 53.54
C ILE A 32 -13.20 -4.18 52.70
N ILE A 33 -12.68 -3.12 53.33
CA ILE A 33 -12.26 -1.90 52.63
C ILE A 33 -11.07 -2.21 51.70
N ALA A 34 -10.07 -2.96 52.16
CA ALA A 34 -8.94 -3.39 51.35
C ALA A 34 -9.36 -4.26 50.16
N LYS A 35 -10.25 -5.25 50.37
CA LYS A 35 -10.80 -6.07 49.29
C LYS A 35 -11.55 -5.23 48.26
N ARG A 36 -12.42 -4.31 48.70
CA ARG A 36 -13.16 -3.43 47.78
C ARG A 36 -12.24 -2.48 47.01
N LEU A 37 -11.19 -1.98 47.65
CA LEU A 37 -10.20 -1.13 47.00
C LEU A 37 -9.41 -1.94 45.95
N GLU A 38 -8.97 -3.16 46.30
CA GLU A 38 -8.27 -4.08 45.41
C GLU A 38 -9.14 -4.53 44.22
N GLU A 39 -10.41 -4.88 44.47
CA GLU A 39 -11.40 -5.22 43.45
C GLU A 39 -11.63 -4.05 42.50
N LYS A 40 -11.82 -2.83 43.03
CA LYS A 40 -12.00 -1.63 42.22
C LYS A 40 -10.75 -1.33 41.38
N TYR A 41 -9.56 -1.50 41.95
CA TYR A 41 -8.29 -1.29 41.24
C TYR A 41 -8.05 -2.34 40.14
N LYS A 42 -8.36 -3.61 40.41
CA LYS A 42 -8.32 -4.69 39.41
C LYS A 42 -9.34 -4.46 38.29
N LEU A 43 -10.53 -3.96 38.63
CA LEU A 43 -11.57 -3.66 37.67
C LEU A 43 -11.17 -2.48 36.76
N THR A 44 -10.66 -1.38 37.32
CA THR A 44 -10.14 -0.26 36.52
C THR A 44 -8.94 -0.66 35.66
N LEU A 45 -8.02 -1.49 36.19
CA LEU A 45 -6.87 -1.98 35.45
C LEU A 45 -7.31 -2.89 34.28
N ASN A 46 -8.29 -3.77 34.51
CA ASN A 46 -8.86 -4.60 33.45
C ASN A 46 -9.58 -3.74 32.40
N GLU A 47 -10.34 -2.73 32.80
CA GLU A 47 -10.99 -1.79 31.87
C GLU A 47 -9.96 -1.04 31.01
N GLU A 48 -8.87 -0.54 31.60
CA GLU A 48 -7.78 0.10 30.87
C GLU A 48 -7.08 -0.87 29.93
N LEU A 49 -6.78 -2.09 30.38
CA LEU A 49 -6.19 -3.13 29.54
C LEU A 49 -7.08 -3.49 28.35
N GLU A 50 -8.39 -3.66 28.56
CA GLU A 50 -9.33 -3.94 27.48
C GLU A 50 -9.46 -2.75 26.51
N LYS A 51 -9.41 -1.50 27.01
CA LYS A 51 -9.32 -0.31 26.16
C LYS A 51 -8.04 -0.32 25.31
N TYR A 52 -6.89 -0.60 25.92
CA TYR A 52 -5.62 -0.69 25.20
C TYR A 52 -5.62 -1.79 24.15
N LYS A 53 -6.11 -2.99 24.49
CA LYS A 53 -6.28 -4.10 23.53
C LYS A 53 -7.22 -3.72 22.38
N SER A 54 -8.34 -3.07 22.67
CA SER A 54 -9.29 -2.62 21.66
C SER A 54 -8.66 -1.59 20.71
N ILE A 55 -7.92 -0.61 21.24
CA ILE A 55 -7.20 0.38 20.44
C ILE A 55 -6.11 -0.29 19.58
N LEU A 56 -5.34 -1.22 20.16
CA LEU A 56 -4.31 -1.97 19.43
C LEU A 56 -4.93 -2.82 18.32
N ASN A 57 -5.96 -3.61 18.63
CA ASN A 57 -6.68 -4.42 17.64
C ASN A 57 -7.25 -3.57 16.51
N ASN A 58 -7.83 -2.41 16.83
CA ASN A 58 -8.34 -1.47 15.83
C ASN A 58 -7.21 -0.92 14.95
N LYS A 59 -6.08 -0.50 15.54
CA LYS A 59 -4.91 -0.04 14.79
C LYS A 59 -4.34 -1.13 13.89
N THR A 60 -4.19 -2.36 14.39
CA THR A 60 -3.73 -3.52 13.61
C THR A 60 -4.68 -3.81 12.47
N TYR A 61 -6.00 -3.79 12.71
CA TYR A 61 -7.02 -3.98 11.67
C TYR A 61 -6.95 -2.90 10.58
N ILE A 62 -6.84 -1.62 10.97
CA ILE A 62 -6.69 -0.50 10.03
C ILE A 62 -5.39 -0.65 9.22
N SER A 63 -4.28 -1.00 9.87
CA SER A 63 -2.98 -1.19 9.21
C SER A 63 -3.04 -2.32 8.19
N LYS A 64 -3.63 -3.46 8.55
CA LYS A 64 -3.84 -4.59 7.63
C LYS A 64 -4.72 -4.19 6.44
N THR A 65 -5.85 -3.54 6.71
CA THR A 65 -6.78 -3.10 5.66
C THR A 65 -6.09 -2.12 4.69
N LYS A 66 -5.27 -1.21 5.22
CA LYS A 66 -4.48 -0.28 4.41
C LYS A 66 -3.45 -1.02 3.55
N PHE A 67 -2.72 -1.98 4.13
CA PHE A 67 -1.77 -2.81 3.38
C PHE A 67 -2.46 -3.60 2.26
N ASP A 68 -3.56 -4.31 2.57
CA ASP A 68 -4.30 -5.09 1.58
C ASP A 68 -4.80 -4.20 0.43
N THR A 69 -5.21 -2.97 0.74
CA THR A 69 -5.63 -1.97 -0.24
C THR A 69 -4.46 -1.51 -1.10
N GLU A 70 -3.34 -1.08 -0.50
CA GLU A 70 -2.14 -0.65 -1.24
C GLU A 70 -1.60 -1.77 -2.13
N PHE A 71 -1.53 -3.00 -1.62
CA PHE A 71 -1.12 -4.16 -2.39
C PHE A 71 -2.03 -4.40 -3.60
N SER A 72 -3.35 -4.29 -3.43
CA SER A 72 -4.32 -4.40 -4.53
C SER A 72 -4.10 -3.32 -5.59
N ILE A 73 -3.89 -2.07 -5.17
CA ILE A 73 -3.62 -0.94 -6.06
C ILE A 73 -2.36 -1.19 -6.90
N TYR A 74 -1.25 -1.58 -6.26
CA TYR A 74 -0.01 -1.87 -6.99
C TYR A 74 -0.14 -3.08 -7.91
N ARG A 75 -0.94 -4.08 -7.55
CA ARG A 75 -1.24 -5.23 -8.42
C ARG A 75 -2.02 -4.81 -9.67
N GLU A 76 -3.02 -3.94 -9.51
CA GLU A 76 -3.82 -3.41 -10.62
C GLU A 76 -2.98 -2.55 -11.57
N LEU A 77 -2.20 -1.61 -11.02
CA LEU A 77 -1.25 -0.79 -11.77
C LEU A 77 -0.23 -1.66 -12.51
N SER A 78 0.38 -2.63 -11.84
CA SER A 78 1.36 -3.54 -12.46
C SER A 78 0.76 -4.31 -13.62
N LYS A 79 -0.49 -4.78 -13.49
CA LYS A 79 -1.20 -5.45 -14.58
C LYS A 79 -1.40 -4.52 -15.77
N ALA A 80 -1.99 -3.34 -15.54
CA ALA A 80 -2.30 -2.39 -16.62
C ALA A 80 -1.03 -1.93 -17.36
N TYR A 81 0.04 -1.61 -16.62
CA TYR A 81 1.31 -1.21 -17.21
C TYR A 81 2.04 -2.37 -17.89
N SER A 82 1.96 -3.59 -17.38
CA SER A 82 2.53 -4.76 -18.07
C SER A 82 1.86 -5.00 -19.43
N GLU A 83 0.54 -4.80 -19.52
CA GLU A 83 -0.21 -4.89 -20.78
C GLU A 83 0.24 -3.79 -21.75
N ALA A 84 0.29 -2.54 -21.30
CA ALA A 84 0.73 -1.40 -22.11
C ALA A 84 2.17 -1.54 -22.63
N VAL A 85 3.12 -1.89 -21.75
CA VAL A 85 4.54 -2.07 -22.11
C VAL A 85 4.71 -3.22 -23.10
N LYS A 86 4.01 -4.33 -22.89
CA LYS A 86 4.00 -5.47 -23.81
C LYS A 86 3.45 -5.06 -25.18
N ASP A 87 2.30 -4.39 -25.22
CA ASP A 87 1.66 -4.02 -26.49
C ASP A 87 2.48 -2.98 -27.26
N ILE A 88 3.12 -2.03 -26.58
CA ILE A 88 4.11 -1.13 -27.20
C ILE A 88 5.33 -1.89 -27.72
N SER A 89 5.82 -2.87 -26.97
CA SER A 89 6.97 -3.68 -27.40
C SER A 89 6.65 -4.58 -28.59
N ILE A 90 5.36 -4.84 -28.86
CA ILE A 90 4.92 -5.53 -30.08
C ILE A 90 4.75 -4.53 -31.24
N LEU A 91 4.24 -3.33 -30.97
CA LEU A 91 4.05 -2.28 -31.96
C LEU A 91 5.39 -1.76 -32.53
N ILE A 92 6.32 -1.42 -31.64
CA ILE A 92 7.66 -0.92 -31.97
C ILE A 92 8.69 -1.79 -31.23
N PRO A 93 9.16 -2.89 -31.83
CA PRO A 93 9.96 -3.89 -31.14
C PRO A 93 11.41 -3.47 -30.97
N SER A 94 12.00 -3.63 -29.78
CA SER A 94 13.43 -3.38 -29.52
C SER A 94 14.38 -4.41 -30.15
N GLY A 95 13.88 -5.26 -31.06
CA GLY A 95 14.61 -6.36 -31.68
C GLY A 95 13.93 -6.88 -32.95
N MET A 96 14.23 -8.12 -33.34
CA MET A 96 13.64 -8.70 -34.56
C MET A 96 12.13 -8.89 -34.43
N ALA A 97 11.39 -8.49 -35.45
CA ALA A 97 9.97 -8.78 -35.59
C ALA A 97 9.66 -9.43 -36.94
N LYS A 98 8.54 -10.16 -36.96
CA LYS A 98 8.03 -10.84 -38.14
C LYS A 98 6.78 -10.13 -38.59
N TYR A 99 6.74 -9.76 -39.87
CA TYR A 99 5.60 -9.08 -40.48
C TYR A 99 5.09 -9.90 -41.67
N PRO A 100 3.79 -9.79 -42.01
CA PRO A 100 3.29 -10.26 -43.28
C PRO A 100 4.11 -9.66 -44.44
N VAL A 101 4.44 -10.48 -45.44
CA VAL A 101 5.16 -10.03 -46.64
C VAL A 101 4.24 -9.18 -47.53
N ASP A 102 2.95 -9.48 -47.53
CA ASP A 102 1.92 -8.74 -48.24
C ASP A 102 1.64 -7.39 -47.57
N GLU A 103 1.68 -6.31 -48.36
CA GLU A 103 1.64 -4.93 -47.87
C GLU A 103 0.28 -4.56 -47.24
N GLU A 104 -0.84 -4.96 -47.86
CA GLU A 104 -2.18 -4.68 -47.32
C GLU A 104 -2.39 -5.41 -46.00
N LYS A 105 -2.06 -6.71 -45.95
CA LYS A 105 -2.12 -7.49 -44.70
C LYS A 105 -1.19 -6.96 -43.62
N ARG A 106 -0.04 -6.41 -44.00
CA ARG A 106 0.88 -5.77 -43.07
C ARG A 106 0.25 -4.52 -42.47
N LYS A 107 -0.35 -3.64 -43.29
CA LYS A 107 -1.05 -2.43 -42.81
C LYS A 107 -2.23 -2.78 -41.89
N GLU A 108 -3.02 -3.78 -42.24
CA GLU A 108 -4.10 -4.27 -41.36
C GLU A 108 -3.57 -4.80 -40.02
N TYR A 109 -2.48 -5.57 -40.05
CA TYR A 109 -1.84 -6.09 -38.86
C TYR A 109 -1.28 -4.98 -37.97
N GLU A 110 -0.52 -4.03 -38.53
CA GLU A 110 0.04 -2.89 -37.82
C GLU A 110 -1.07 -2.01 -37.22
N ASN A 111 -2.16 -1.76 -37.95
CA ASN A 111 -3.33 -1.04 -37.42
C ASN A 111 -4.00 -1.77 -36.25
N LYS A 112 -4.05 -3.10 -36.27
CA LYS A 112 -4.56 -3.88 -35.13
C LYS A 112 -3.65 -3.72 -33.92
N LEU A 113 -2.33 -3.80 -34.10
CA LEU A 113 -1.36 -3.60 -33.02
C LEU A 113 -1.50 -2.21 -32.41
N TYR A 114 -1.61 -1.17 -33.25
CA TYR A 114 -1.83 0.20 -32.81
C TYR A 114 -3.09 0.33 -31.94
N LYS A 115 -4.24 -0.18 -32.41
CA LYS A 115 -5.51 -0.13 -31.65
C LYS A 115 -5.38 -0.83 -30.29
N THR A 116 -4.71 -1.97 -30.26
CA THR A 116 -4.46 -2.71 -29.01
C THR A 116 -3.56 -1.91 -28.07
N ALA A 117 -2.43 -1.39 -28.55
CA ALA A 117 -1.51 -0.60 -27.75
C ALA A 117 -2.15 0.68 -27.21
N PHE A 118 -2.89 1.41 -28.04
CA PHE A 118 -3.63 2.61 -27.65
C PHE A 118 -4.62 2.30 -26.52
N SER A 119 -5.43 1.25 -26.68
CA SER A 119 -6.39 0.82 -25.66
C SER A 119 -5.71 0.45 -24.33
N SER A 120 -4.58 -0.25 -24.38
CA SER A 120 -3.84 -0.65 -23.18
C SER A 120 -3.20 0.55 -22.48
N ILE A 121 -2.74 1.56 -23.23
CA ILE A 121 -2.20 2.81 -22.68
C ILE A 121 -3.28 3.64 -22.00
N VAL A 122 -4.45 3.79 -22.64
CA VAL A 122 -5.60 4.49 -22.02
C VAL A 122 -5.98 3.81 -20.72
N LYS A 123 -6.06 2.47 -20.70
CA LYS A 123 -6.33 1.72 -19.47
C LYS A 123 -5.26 1.97 -18.39
N ALA A 124 -3.97 1.97 -18.75
CA ALA A 124 -2.89 2.26 -17.80
C ALA A 124 -2.96 3.70 -17.25
N GLN A 125 -3.35 4.67 -18.09
CA GLN A 125 -3.58 6.06 -17.70
C GLN A 125 -4.77 6.18 -16.74
N ASP A 126 -5.89 5.54 -17.05
CA ASP A 126 -7.10 5.56 -16.22
C ASP A 126 -6.82 4.92 -14.86
N THR A 127 -6.22 3.72 -14.85
CA THR A 127 -5.83 3.05 -13.59
C THR A 127 -4.85 3.88 -12.79
N LEU A 128 -3.89 4.59 -13.41
CA LEU A 128 -3.01 5.51 -12.68
C LEU A 128 -3.81 6.67 -12.07
N SER A 129 -4.68 7.30 -12.87
CA SER A 129 -5.46 8.47 -12.48
C SER A 129 -6.41 8.18 -11.32
N GLU A 130 -7.06 7.01 -11.33
CA GLU A 130 -7.94 6.53 -10.27
C GLU A 130 -7.20 6.31 -8.94
N ASN A 131 -5.91 5.97 -9.01
CA ASN A 131 -5.12 5.56 -7.86
C ASN A 131 -4.10 6.62 -7.36
N VAL A 132 -3.95 7.76 -8.05
CA VAL A 132 -3.01 8.84 -7.66
C VAL A 132 -3.11 9.24 -6.18
N PRO A 133 -4.31 9.39 -5.58
CA PRO A 133 -4.41 9.80 -4.16
C PRO A 133 -3.88 8.76 -3.17
N PHE A 134 -3.67 7.51 -3.60
CA PHE A 134 -3.39 6.37 -2.74
C PHE A 134 -1.97 5.80 -2.92
N ILE A 135 -1.20 6.33 -3.87
CA ILE A 135 0.20 5.92 -4.11
C ILE A 135 1.15 7.05 -3.72
N SER A 136 2.41 6.71 -3.46
CA SER A 136 3.43 7.73 -3.17
C SER A 136 3.73 8.58 -4.41
N CYS A 137 4.15 9.83 -4.21
CA CYS A 137 4.56 10.70 -5.30
C CYS A 137 5.69 10.07 -6.14
N GLU A 138 6.63 9.40 -5.48
CA GLU A 138 7.75 8.71 -6.14
C GLU A 138 7.26 7.58 -7.06
N MET A 139 6.32 6.75 -6.61
CA MET A 139 5.74 5.68 -7.44
C MET A 139 4.93 6.27 -8.60
N TYR A 140 4.14 7.33 -8.33
CA TYR A 140 3.40 8.05 -9.36
C TYR A 140 4.32 8.57 -10.46
N GLU A 141 5.42 9.23 -10.10
CA GLU A 141 6.37 9.79 -11.07
C GLU A 141 6.98 8.71 -11.98
N GLN A 142 7.35 7.56 -11.40
CA GLN A 142 7.88 6.42 -12.17
C GLN A 142 6.85 5.83 -13.15
N TYR A 143 5.60 5.64 -12.71
CA TYR A 143 4.52 5.21 -13.60
C TYR A 143 4.27 6.23 -14.71
N ASN A 144 4.19 7.51 -14.35
CA ASN A 144 3.91 8.60 -15.30
C ASN A 144 5.03 8.76 -16.34
N GLU A 145 6.28 8.55 -15.96
CA GLU A 145 7.40 8.58 -16.90
C GLU A 145 7.28 7.48 -17.96
N ILE A 146 6.95 6.25 -17.54
CA ILE A 146 6.69 5.13 -18.46
C ILE A 146 5.50 5.45 -19.37
N LEU A 147 4.41 5.99 -18.80
CA LEU A 147 3.22 6.36 -19.57
C LEU A 147 3.54 7.38 -20.66
N LYS A 148 4.32 8.42 -20.35
CA LYS A 148 4.77 9.43 -21.32
C LYS A 148 5.59 8.81 -22.45
N LEU A 149 6.50 7.90 -22.14
CA LEU A 149 7.29 7.22 -23.16
C LEU A 149 6.41 6.33 -24.06
N CYS A 150 5.43 5.63 -23.49
CA CYS A 150 4.44 4.87 -24.25
C CYS A 150 3.60 5.77 -25.17
N GLN A 151 3.17 6.94 -24.69
CA GLN A 151 2.44 7.93 -25.50
C GLN A 151 3.30 8.47 -26.65
N ILE A 152 4.60 8.70 -26.43
CA ILE A 152 5.52 9.08 -27.51
C ILE A 152 5.58 7.98 -28.58
N GLN A 153 5.63 6.70 -28.19
CA GLN A 153 5.62 5.60 -29.17
C GLN A 153 4.32 5.53 -29.98
N ILE A 154 3.18 5.86 -29.36
CA ILE A 154 1.90 6.00 -30.08
C ILE A 154 1.97 7.14 -31.09
N ASN A 155 2.44 8.31 -30.68
CA ASN A 155 2.55 9.47 -31.56
C ASN A 155 3.48 9.19 -32.76
N VAL A 156 4.59 8.47 -32.54
CA VAL A 156 5.49 8.03 -33.61
C VAL A 156 4.78 7.11 -34.60
N PHE A 157 3.89 6.24 -34.14
CA PHE A 157 3.05 5.46 -35.06
C PHE A 157 2.06 6.36 -35.81
N GLU A 158 1.47 7.34 -35.14
CA GLU A 158 0.48 8.26 -35.69
C GLU A 158 1.05 9.23 -36.74
N ASP A 159 2.37 9.44 -36.78
CA ASP A 159 3.02 10.27 -37.81
C ASP A 159 2.75 9.77 -39.24
N ARG A 160 2.38 8.49 -39.39
CA ARG A 160 1.84 7.89 -40.63
C ARG A 160 0.64 8.63 -41.20
N TRP A 161 -0.16 9.25 -40.34
CA TRP A 161 -1.39 9.97 -40.69
C TRP A 161 -1.23 11.49 -40.55
N ASN A 162 -0.04 11.96 -40.17
CA ASN A 162 0.23 13.38 -39.98
C ASN A 162 0.34 14.10 -41.34
N VAL A 163 -0.69 14.85 -41.70
CA VAL A 163 -0.76 15.64 -42.95
C VAL A 163 0.21 16.82 -42.97
N TYR A 164 0.65 17.28 -41.80
CA TYR A 164 1.62 18.38 -41.67
C TYR A 164 3.07 17.91 -41.73
N TYR A 165 3.31 16.60 -41.62
CA TYR A 165 4.63 16.04 -41.79
C TYR A 165 4.94 15.91 -43.30
N LEU A 166 5.80 16.80 -43.81
CA LEU A 166 6.17 16.85 -45.22
C LEU A 166 7.28 15.83 -45.55
N ALA A 167 6.95 14.54 -45.44
CA ALA A 167 7.81 13.41 -45.76
C ALA A 167 7.09 12.42 -46.67
N SER A 168 7.85 11.54 -47.33
CA SER A 168 7.29 10.43 -48.10
C SER A 168 6.51 9.47 -47.20
N GLN A 169 5.55 8.73 -47.77
CA GLN A 169 4.79 7.74 -46.98
C GLN A 169 5.70 6.66 -46.37
N GLU A 170 6.75 6.26 -47.10
CA GLU A 170 7.75 5.30 -46.63
C GLU A 170 8.49 5.83 -45.38
N GLU A 171 8.90 7.09 -45.40
CA GLU A 171 9.54 7.72 -44.24
C GLU A 171 8.60 7.79 -43.04
N LYS A 172 7.31 8.13 -43.25
CA LYS A 172 6.30 8.18 -42.19
C LYS A 172 5.98 6.81 -41.60
N GLU A 173 6.09 5.75 -42.41
CA GLU A 173 5.85 4.36 -41.99
C GLU A 173 7.09 3.68 -41.40
N SER A 174 8.24 4.33 -41.47
CA SER A 174 9.49 3.83 -40.91
C SER A 174 9.68 4.26 -39.45
N PHE A 175 10.35 3.44 -38.66
CA PHE A 175 10.79 3.79 -37.31
C PHE A 175 12.29 4.07 -37.31
N SER A 176 12.69 5.10 -36.56
CA SER A 176 14.10 5.41 -36.35
C SER A 176 14.72 4.48 -35.30
N MET A 177 16.07 4.42 -35.28
CA MET A 177 16.79 3.72 -34.22
C MET A 177 16.46 4.26 -32.82
N ASN A 178 16.14 5.55 -32.71
CA ASN A 178 15.72 6.15 -31.44
C ASN A 178 14.38 5.59 -30.95
N ASP A 179 13.46 5.29 -31.86
CA ASP A 179 12.15 4.72 -31.50
C ASP A 179 12.30 3.29 -30.99
N TYR A 180 13.17 2.50 -31.59
CA TYR A 180 13.52 1.18 -31.07
C TYR A 180 14.22 1.23 -29.71
N ASN A 181 15.15 2.18 -29.53
CA ASN A 181 15.84 2.39 -28.26
C ASN A 181 14.86 2.83 -27.15
N ARG A 182 13.87 3.65 -27.48
CA ARG A 182 12.81 4.07 -26.55
C ARG A 182 12.00 2.88 -26.02
N THR A 183 11.70 1.88 -26.86
CA THR A 183 11.09 0.64 -26.38
C THR A 183 11.99 -0.09 -25.39
N SER A 184 13.31 -0.13 -25.62
CA SER A 184 14.25 -0.71 -24.67
C SER A 184 14.26 0.06 -23.34
N GLU A 185 14.25 1.39 -23.40
CA GLU A 185 14.17 2.27 -22.23
C GLU A 185 12.89 2.04 -21.42
N ILE A 186 11.73 1.96 -22.09
CA ILE A 186 10.44 1.64 -21.46
C ILE A 186 10.53 0.33 -20.68
N ASN A 187 11.09 -0.72 -21.29
CA ASN A 187 11.24 -2.02 -20.65
C ASN A 187 12.18 -1.96 -19.44
N GLN A 188 13.28 -1.21 -19.52
CA GLN A 188 14.23 -1.02 -18.41
C GLN A 188 13.59 -0.27 -17.25
N LYS A 189 12.90 0.85 -17.53
CA LYS A 189 12.17 1.63 -16.52
C LYS A 189 11.06 0.81 -15.86
N PHE A 190 10.30 0.05 -16.64
CA PHE A 190 9.27 -0.82 -16.09
C PHE A 190 9.85 -1.93 -15.20
N LYS A 191 10.98 -2.53 -15.59
CA LYS A 191 11.69 -3.48 -14.72
C LYS A 191 12.11 -2.83 -13.40
N LYS A 192 12.70 -1.63 -13.47
CA LYS A 192 13.17 -0.90 -12.28
C LYS A 192 12.01 -0.51 -11.36
N LEU A 193 10.89 -0.07 -11.92
CA LEU A 193 9.66 0.21 -11.16
C LEU A 193 9.16 -1.05 -10.42
N ASN A 194 9.14 -2.22 -11.07
CA ASN A 194 8.75 -3.47 -10.40
C ASN A 194 9.72 -3.90 -9.30
N GLU A 195 11.01 -3.54 -9.39
CA GLU A 195 11.97 -3.73 -8.29
C GLU A 195 11.63 -2.80 -7.12
N ASN A 196 11.40 -1.52 -7.40
CA ASN A 196 11.07 -0.52 -6.38
C ASN A 196 9.74 -0.83 -5.68
N ILE A 197 8.72 -1.31 -6.41
CA ILE A 197 7.45 -1.76 -5.80
C ILE A 197 7.68 -2.94 -4.86
N ARG A 198 8.50 -3.92 -5.25
CA ARG A 198 8.81 -5.08 -4.39
C ARG A 198 9.56 -4.64 -3.12
N GLU A 199 10.51 -3.73 -3.27
CA GLU A 199 11.24 -3.17 -2.13
C GLU A 199 10.28 -2.43 -1.20
N TYR A 200 9.44 -1.54 -1.72
CA TYR A 200 8.42 -0.84 -0.94
C TYR A 200 7.48 -1.82 -0.21
N LEU A 201 6.90 -2.79 -0.91
CA LEU A 201 5.99 -3.77 -0.31
C LEU A 201 6.69 -4.60 0.78
N SER A 202 7.99 -4.91 0.65
CA SER A 202 8.74 -5.62 1.68
C SER A 202 8.94 -4.79 2.97
N THR A 203 8.96 -3.46 2.88
CA THR A 203 9.00 -2.60 4.08
C THR A 203 7.71 -2.62 4.88
N LEU A 204 6.59 -3.01 4.25
CA LEU A 204 5.29 -3.08 4.89
C LEU A 204 5.06 -4.41 5.64
N ASP A 205 5.90 -5.42 5.40
CA ASP A 205 5.80 -6.77 5.98
C ASP A 205 6.32 -6.84 7.44
N VAL A 206 6.58 -5.70 8.09
CA VAL A 206 7.19 -5.66 9.44
C VAL A 206 6.15 -5.29 10.49
N LEU A 207 5.38 -6.29 10.92
CA LEU A 207 4.69 -6.31 12.21
C LEU A 207 4.80 -7.72 12.79
N ASP A 208 5.98 -8.06 13.33
CA ASP A 208 6.11 -9.04 14.41
C ASP A 208 5.86 -8.35 15.77
#